data_AF-A0AAJ1VWF2-F1
#
_entry.id   AF-A0AAJ1VWF2-F1
#
_cell.length_a   1.000
_cell.length_b   1.000
_cell.length_c   1.000
_cell.angle_alpha   90.00
_cell.angle_beta   90.00
_cell.angle_gamma   90.00
#
_symmetry.space_group_name_H-M   'P 1'
#
loop_
_entity.id
_entity.type
_entity.pdbx_description
1 polymer ?
#
loop_
_entity_poly.entity_id
_entity_poly.type
_entity_poly.pdbx_seq_one_letter_code
_entity_poly.pdbx_strand_id
1 'polypeptide(L)'
;MRILRIDSSAQTETSQSRRLSNRIIDGLHALGNSPDVTVRDLEKRLPQLDRAWIEANTTPIDDRTDYQRKTLALSDTLIAEIEAADTLIIGVALYNFSIPASLKLWIDLVCRTRKTFVYSEGKPKGLMSSPLNSSIDFWFL
;
A
#
# COMPACT_ATOMS: atom_id res chain seq x y z
N MET A 1 -9.19 -15.29 6.35
CA MET A 1 -8.10 -14.63 5.62
C MET A 1 -8.58 -13.23 5.24
N ARG A 2 -7.84 -12.21 5.64
CA ARG A 2 -8.07 -10.80 5.30
C ARG A 2 -7.24 -10.44 4.08
N ILE A 3 -7.88 -9.87 3.07
CA ILE A 3 -7.24 -9.44 1.84
C ILE A 3 -7.34 -7.92 1.76
N LEU A 4 -6.20 -7.27 1.56
CA LEU A 4 -6.18 -5.91 1.04
C LEU A 4 -6.00 -6.00 -0.48
N ARG A 5 -6.96 -5.43 -1.21
CA ARG A 5 -6.87 -5.29 -2.66
C ARG A 5 -6.64 -3.84 -3.04
N ILE A 6 -5.59 -3.59 -3.81
CA ILE A 6 -5.26 -2.29 -4.38
C ILE A 6 -5.63 -2.29 -5.86
N ASP A 7 -6.56 -1.43 -6.27
CA ASP A 7 -6.89 -1.23 -7.68
C ASP A 7 -6.23 0.05 -8.19
N SER A 8 -5.29 -0.07 -9.12
CA SER A 8 -4.53 1.08 -9.64
C SER A 8 -5.06 1.67 -10.96
N SER A 9 -6.00 0.98 -11.60
CA SER A 9 -6.54 1.41 -12.89
C SER A 9 -7.48 2.60 -12.74
N ALA A 10 -7.25 3.64 -13.52
CA ALA A 10 -8.18 4.77 -13.66
C ALA A 10 -9.47 4.36 -14.40
N GLN A 11 -9.41 3.28 -15.19
CA GLN A 11 -10.61 2.65 -15.73
C GLN A 11 -11.27 1.82 -14.61
N THR A 12 -12.59 1.93 -14.49
CA THR A 12 -13.38 1.17 -13.51
C THR A 12 -13.99 -0.05 -14.21
N GLU A 13 -14.99 0.18 -15.07
CA GLU A 13 -15.81 -0.87 -15.70
C GLU A 13 -15.04 -1.70 -16.74
N THR A 14 -14.17 -1.06 -17.52
CA THR A 14 -13.43 -1.71 -18.62
C THR A 14 -12.05 -2.24 -18.21
N SER A 15 -11.72 -2.17 -16.91
CA SER A 15 -10.38 -2.48 -16.44
C SER A 15 -10.07 -3.98 -16.39
N GLN A 16 -9.04 -4.39 -17.14
CA GLN A 16 -8.59 -5.78 -17.14
C GLN A 16 -7.89 -6.19 -15.83
N SER A 17 -7.14 -5.28 -15.19
CA SER A 17 -6.48 -5.58 -13.93
C SER A 17 -7.48 -5.78 -12.77
N ARG A 18 -8.58 -5.01 -12.76
CA ARG A 18 -9.69 -5.21 -11.82
C ARG A 18 -10.41 -6.53 -12.08
N ARG A 19 -10.68 -6.86 -13.35
CA ARG A 19 -11.28 -8.16 -13.73
C ARG A 19 -10.42 -9.35 -13.28
N LEU A 20 -9.10 -9.27 -13.44
CA LEU A 20 -8.20 -10.33 -12.97
C LEU A 20 -8.20 -10.45 -11.44
N SER A 21 -8.18 -9.30 -10.73
CA SER A 21 -8.24 -9.28 -9.26
C SER A 21 -9.56 -9.85 -8.73
N ASN A 22 -10.70 -9.56 -9.37
CA ASN A 22 -11.99 -10.20 -9.09
C ASN A 22 -11.89 -11.72 -9.24
N ARG A 23 -11.33 -12.22 -10.36
CA ARG A 23 -11.22 -13.66 -10.62
C ARG A 23 -10.44 -14.42 -9.54
N ILE A 24 -9.44 -13.79 -8.92
CA ILE A 24 -8.71 -14.39 -7.80
C ILE A 24 -9.65 -14.56 -6.59
N ILE A 25 -10.39 -13.51 -6.24
CA ILE A 25 -11.35 -13.52 -5.12
C ILE A 25 -12.50 -14.51 -5.39
N ASP A 26 -13.07 -14.49 -6.59
CA ASP A 26 -14.11 -15.43 -7.02
C ASP A 26 -13.62 -16.89 -6.95
N GLY A 27 -12.37 -17.13 -7.35
CA GLY A 27 -11.73 -18.45 -7.23
C GLY A 27 -11.59 -18.91 -5.79
N LEU A 28 -11.24 -18.01 -4.87
CA LEU A 28 -11.20 -18.33 -3.43
C LEU A 28 -12.58 -18.71 -2.90
N HIS A 29 -13.64 -17.98 -3.31
CA HIS A 29 -15.02 -18.32 -2.98
C HIS A 29 -15.44 -19.67 -3.53
N ALA A 30 -15.11 -19.97 -4.79
CA ALA A 30 -15.42 -21.25 -5.41
C ALA A 30 -14.73 -22.44 -4.71
N LEU A 31 -13.60 -22.21 -4.05
CA LEU A 31 -12.90 -23.20 -3.21
C LEU A 31 -13.47 -23.31 -1.79
N GLY A 32 -14.60 -22.66 -1.49
CA GLY A 32 -15.24 -22.68 -0.18
C GLY A 32 -14.64 -21.71 0.85
N ASN A 33 -13.74 -20.82 0.44
CA ASN A 33 -13.26 -19.77 1.32
C ASN A 33 -14.22 -18.58 1.35
N SER A 34 -14.17 -17.79 2.41
CA SER A 34 -14.87 -16.50 2.50
C SER A 34 -13.88 -15.44 2.97
N PRO A 35 -13.01 -14.93 2.07
CA PRO A 35 -12.06 -13.89 2.45
C PRO A 35 -12.79 -12.60 2.84
N ASP A 36 -12.29 -11.93 3.87
CA ASP A 36 -12.68 -10.56 4.21
C ASP A 36 -11.86 -9.61 3.35
N VAL A 37 -12.50 -8.87 2.44
CA VAL A 37 -11.82 -8.08 1.41
C VAL A 37 -11.99 -6.59 1.66
N THR A 38 -10.89 -5.91 1.96
CA THR A 38 -10.82 -4.44 1.94
C THR A 38 -10.31 -3.98 0.58
N VAL A 39 -11.00 -3.03 -0.05
CA VAL A 39 -10.63 -2.48 -1.37
C VAL A 39 -10.15 -1.04 -1.25
N ARG A 40 -8.91 -0.81 -1.68
CA ARG A 40 -8.28 0.51 -1.84
C ARG A 40 -8.26 0.87 -3.33
N ASP A 41 -9.24 1.66 -3.74
CA ASP A 41 -9.34 2.17 -5.10
C ASP A 41 -8.49 3.43 -5.27
N LEU A 42 -7.48 3.39 -6.14
CA LEU A 42 -6.57 4.50 -6.42
C LEU A 42 -7.02 5.41 -7.56
N GLU A 43 -8.22 5.18 -8.12
CA GLU A 43 -8.94 6.21 -8.89
C GLU A 43 -9.32 7.39 -7.98
N LYS A 44 -9.62 7.09 -6.71
CA LYS A 44 -9.77 8.10 -5.65
C LYS A 44 -8.41 8.74 -5.38
N ARG A 45 -8.32 10.05 -5.64
CA ARG A 45 -7.08 10.81 -5.53
C ARG A 45 -6.49 10.75 -4.12
N LEU A 46 -5.21 10.36 -4.06
CA LEU A 46 -4.36 10.54 -2.89
C LEU A 46 -3.68 11.92 -2.95
N PRO A 47 -3.42 12.57 -1.80
CA PRO A 47 -2.67 13.82 -1.77
C PRO A 47 -1.23 13.60 -2.21
N GLN A 48 -0.69 14.54 -2.98
CA GLN A 48 0.73 14.53 -3.35
C GLN A 48 1.59 14.73 -2.09
N LEU A 49 2.80 14.16 -2.13
CA LEU A 49 3.78 14.43 -1.07
C LEU A 49 4.31 15.86 -1.22
N ASP A 50 4.32 16.59 -0.12
CA ASP A 50 4.86 17.95 -0.06
C ASP A 50 5.96 18.06 1.01
N ARG A 51 6.52 19.26 1.14
CA ARG A 51 7.59 19.53 2.13
C ARG A 51 7.12 19.21 3.56
N ALA A 52 5.88 19.54 3.91
CA ALA A 52 5.36 19.31 5.26
C ALA A 52 5.27 17.81 5.57
N TRP A 53 4.91 16.98 4.59
CA TRP A 53 4.91 15.54 4.74
C TRP A 53 6.33 14.99 4.93
N ILE A 54 7.30 15.44 4.14
CA ILE A 54 8.70 15.00 4.26
C ILE A 54 9.28 15.37 5.63
N GLU A 55 9.05 16.60 6.10
CA GLU A 55 9.45 17.05 7.43
C GLU A 55 8.79 16.20 8.53
N ALA A 56 7.49 15.93 8.43
CA ALA A 56 6.78 15.09 9.39
C ALA A 56 7.30 13.64 9.41
N ASN A 57 7.57 13.07 8.24
CA ASN A 57 8.01 11.67 8.10
C ASN A 57 9.44 11.46 8.65
N THR A 58 10.32 12.44 8.46
CA THR A 58 11.71 12.41 8.95
C THR A 58 11.83 12.73 10.44
N THR A 59 10.92 13.54 11.00
CA THR A 59 10.85 13.81 12.45
C THR A 59 10.62 12.53 13.26
N PRO A 60 11.41 12.25 14.33
CA PRO A 60 11.16 11.13 15.25
C PRO A 60 9.77 11.15 15.83
N ILE A 61 9.20 9.96 16.07
CA ILE A 61 7.78 9.82 16.46
C ILE A 61 7.45 10.59 17.74
N ASP A 62 8.38 10.57 18.72
CA ASP A 62 8.23 11.21 20.02
C ASP A 62 8.38 12.74 19.95
N ASP A 63 9.04 13.25 18.90
CA ASP A 63 9.29 14.68 18.69
C ASP A 63 8.24 15.34 17.78
N ARG A 64 7.28 14.58 17.26
CA ARG A 64 6.28 15.11 16.32
C ARG A 64 5.34 16.09 17.00
N THR A 65 5.01 17.17 16.29
CA THR A 65 3.91 18.07 16.65
C THR A 65 2.56 17.47 16.27
N ASP A 66 1.46 18.03 16.80
CA ASP A 66 0.10 17.63 16.40
C ASP A 66 -0.16 17.87 14.90
N TYR A 67 0.41 18.94 14.34
CA TYR A 67 0.35 19.21 12.92
C TYR A 67 1.03 18.09 12.12
N GLN A 68 2.24 17.68 12.51
CA GLN A 68 2.96 16.59 11.83
C GLN A 68 2.24 15.24 11.96
N ARG A 69 1.65 14.94 13.14
CA ARG A 69 0.79 13.76 13.30
C ARG A 69 -0.40 13.80 12.34
N LYS A 70 -1.08 14.94 12.23
CA LYS A 70 -2.21 15.13 11.32
C LYS A 70 -1.79 14.97 9.84
N THR A 71 -0.65 15.52 9.46
CA THR A 71 -0.08 15.39 8.11
C THR A 71 0.17 13.92 7.73
N LEU A 72 0.55 13.08 8.68
CA LEU A 72 0.85 11.67 8.46
C LEU A 72 -0.35 10.72 8.64
N ALA A 73 -1.49 11.21 9.14
CA ALA A 73 -2.63 10.37 9.50
C ALA A 73 -3.17 9.49 8.36
N LEU A 74 -3.20 10.02 7.13
CA LEU A 74 -3.59 9.22 5.96
C LEU A 74 -2.59 8.09 5.72
N SER A 75 -1.30 8.39 5.79
CA SER A 75 -0.26 7.38 5.62
C SER A 75 -0.32 6.31 6.71
N ASP A 76 -0.56 6.69 7.97
CA ASP A 76 -0.78 5.74 9.05
C ASP A 76 -2.00 4.84 8.78
N THR A 77 -3.08 5.39 8.21
CA THR A 77 -4.27 4.62 7.81
C THR A 77 -3.94 3.61 6.70
N LEU A 78 -3.21 4.04 5.66
CA LEU A 78 -2.83 3.18 4.54
C LEU A 78 -1.87 2.06 4.98
N ILE A 79 -0.96 2.33 5.93
CA ILE A 79 -0.09 1.32 6.51
C ILE A 79 -0.92 0.33 7.35
N ALA A 80 -1.86 0.82 8.16
CA ALA A 80 -2.72 -0.05 8.97
C ALA A 80 -3.58 -1.00 8.12
N GLU A 81 -4.00 -0.59 6.92
CA GLU A 81 -4.66 -1.48 5.95
C GLU A 81 -3.75 -2.66 5.54
N ILE A 82 -2.45 -2.40 5.36
CA ILE A 82 -1.47 -3.45 5.02
C ILE A 82 -1.23 -4.35 6.24
N GLU A 83 -1.06 -3.78 7.43
CA GLU A 83 -0.86 -4.54 8.68
C GLU A 83 -2.06 -5.44 9.02
N ALA A 84 -3.26 -5.01 8.67
CA ALA A 84 -4.49 -5.78 8.86
C ALA A 84 -4.69 -6.89 7.82
N ALA A 85 -3.92 -6.91 6.73
CA ALA A 85 -4.09 -7.89 5.67
C ALA A 85 -3.17 -9.09 5.85
N ASP A 86 -3.72 -10.29 5.65
CA ASP A 86 -2.92 -11.52 5.56
C ASP A 86 -2.37 -11.69 4.12
N THR A 87 -3.01 -11.06 3.14
CA THR A 87 -2.65 -11.12 1.72
C THR A 87 -2.89 -9.78 1.03
N LEU A 88 -1.92 -9.34 0.24
CA LEU A 88 -2.02 -8.13 -0.58
C LEU A 88 -2.19 -8.51 -2.06
N ILE A 89 -3.29 -8.07 -2.68
CA ILE A 89 -3.53 -8.19 -4.12
C ILE A 89 -3.38 -6.81 -4.75
N ILE A 90 -2.45 -6.63 -5.67
CA ILE A 90 -2.26 -5.36 -6.39
C ILE A 90 -2.67 -5.55 -7.85
N GLY A 91 -3.83 -5.00 -8.23
CA GLY A 91 -4.30 -4.92 -9.60
C GLY A 91 -3.60 -3.78 -10.35
N VAL A 92 -2.51 -4.11 -11.05
CA VAL A 92 -1.68 -3.13 -11.77
C VAL A 92 -2.18 -2.89 -13.19
N ALA A 93 -2.56 -1.65 -13.53
CA ALA A 93 -2.72 -1.23 -14.92
C ALA A 93 -1.38 -0.76 -15.49
N LEU A 94 -1.10 -1.03 -16.77
CA LEU A 94 0.10 -0.53 -17.42
C LEU A 94 -0.23 0.73 -18.24
N TYR A 95 0.30 1.87 -17.82
CA TYR A 95 0.18 3.14 -18.55
C TYR A 95 1.56 3.62 -18.96
N ASN A 96 1.75 3.90 -20.25
CA ASN A 96 3.03 4.36 -20.80
C ASN A 96 4.22 3.50 -20.34
N PHE A 97 4.07 2.17 -20.42
CA PHE A 97 5.09 1.18 -20.05
C PHE A 97 5.50 1.17 -18.57
N SER A 98 4.70 1.76 -17.67
CA SER A 98 4.97 1.74 -16.23
C SER A 98 3.69 1.61 -15.39
N ILE A 99 3.86 1.54 -14.07
CA ILE A 99 2.77 1.58 -13.11
C ILE A 99 2.07 2.94 -13.14
N PRO A 100 0.77 3.03 -12.78
CA PRO A 100 0.08 4.31 -12.73
C PRO A 100 0.70 5.21 -11.66
N ALA A 101 0.76 6.52 -11.90
CA ALA A 101 1.32 7.47 -10.94
C ALA A 101 0.61 7.42 -9.57
N SER A 102 -0.69 7.10 -9.55
CA SER A 102 -1.45 6.90 -8.30
C SER A 102 -0.96 5.69 -7.50
N LEU A 103 -0.53 4.60 -8.17
CA LEU A 103 0.08 3.46 -7.50
C LEU A 103 1.44 3.82 -6.92
N LYS A 104 2.27 4.55 -7.66
CA LYS A 104 3.55 5.07 -7.14
C LYS A 104 3.34 5.98 -5.93
N LEU A 105 2.34 6.85 -5.97
CA LEU A 105 2.01 7.72 -4.84
C LEU A 105 1.52 6.92 -3.63
N TRP A 106 0.70 5.88 -3.83
CA TRP A 106 0.30 4.98 -2.74
C TRP A 106 1.51 4.28 -2.12
N ILE A 107 2.44 3.77 -2.95
CA ILE A 107 3.72 3.19 -2.50
C ILE A 107 4.49 4.20 -1.65
N ASP A 108 4.63 5.44 -2.11
CA ASP A 108 5.35 6.49 -1.39
C ASP A 108 4.71 6.81 -0.03
N LEU A 109 3.38 6.74 0.05
CA LEU A 109 2.65 6.97 1.30
C LEU A 109 2.78 5.81 2.29
N VAL A 110 3.02 4.56 1.84
CA VAL A 110 3.15 3.41 2.75
C VAL A 110 4.62 3.06 3.06
N CYS A 111 5.56 3.48 2.24
CA CYS A 111 7.00 3.33 2.49
C CYS A 111 7.49 4.39 3.50
N ARG A 112 7.51 4.04 4.79
CA ARG A 112 7.93 4.93 5.87
C ARG A 112 9.00 4.32 6.76
N THR A 113 10.09 5.06 6.91
CA THR A 113 11.21 4.70 7.78
C THR A 113 10.74 4.58 9.23
N ARG A 114 11.18 3.51 9.93
CA ARG A 114 10.78 3.12 11.29
C ARG A 114 9.32 2.67 11.43
N LYS A 115 8.60 2.52 10.31
CA LYS A 115 7.23 1.95 10.27
C LYS A 115 7.21 0.70 9.41
N THR A 116 7.42 0.83 8.11
CA THR A 116 7.38 -0.29 7.16
C THR A 116 8.77 -0.78 6.74
N PHE A 117 9.81 0.03 6.94
CA PHE A 117 11.20 -0.38 6.75
C PHE A 117 12.17 0.41 7.66
N VAL A 118 13.40 -0.09 7.80
CA VAL A 118 14.54 0.62 8.44
C VAL A 118 15.78 0.48 7.57
N TYR A 119 16.79 1.33 7.77
CA TYR A 119 18.12 1.11 7.20
C TYR A 119 18.96 0.26 8.16
N SER A 120 19.52 -0.83 7.65
CA SER A 120 20.48 -1.70 8.34
C SER A 120 21.67 -1.90 7.42
N GLU A 121 22.89 -1.63 7.88
CA GLU A 121 24.12 -1.75 7.08
C GLU A 121 24.07 -0.97 5.75
N GLY A 122 23.42 0.19 5.75
CA GLY A 122 23.27 1.04 4.56
C GLY A 122 22.24 0.55 3.54
N LYS A 123 21.51 -0.54 3.83
CA LYS A 123 20.45 -1.08 2.97
C LYS A 123 19.09 -0.98 3.66
N PRO A 124 18.00 -0.68 2.94
CA PRO A 124 16.67 -0.75 3.53
C PRO A 124 16.30 -2.22 3.78
N LYS A 125 15.68 -2.47 4.93
CA LYS A 125 15.18 -3.76 5.41
C LYS A 125 13.72 -3.61 5.78
N GLY A 126 12.84 -4.41 5.16
CA GLY A 126 11.41 -4.43 5.47
C GLY A 126 11.15 -4.80 6.93
N LEU A 127 10.18 -4.12 7.56
CA LEU A 127 9.68 -4.44 8.90
C LEU A 127 8.38 -5.25 8.88
N MET A 128 7.68 -5.26 7.74
CA MET A 128 6.43 -5.97 7.58
C MET A 128 6.70 -7.46 7.39
N SER A 129 6.13 -8.29 8.25
CA SER A 129 6.24 -9.75 8.17
C SER A 129 5.04 -10.33 7.44
N SER A 130 5.30 -11.28 6.53
CA SER A 130 4.26 -12.16 5.98
C SER A 130 4.03 -13.35 6.92
N PRO A 131 2.80 -13.92 6.98
CA PRO A 131 2.56 -15.22 7.62
C PRO A 131 3.46 -16.36 7.09
N LEU A 132 4.08 -16.19 5.92
CA LEU A 132 5.03 -17.14 5.33
C LEU A 132 6.50 -16.92 5.77
N ASN A 133 6.76 -16.09 6.79
CA ASN A 133 8.11 -15.72 7.25
C ASN A 133 9.02 -15.10 6.16
N SER A 134 8.43 -14.51 5.11
CA SER A 134 9.14 -13.64 4.18
C SER A 134 8.89 -12.19 4.57
N SER A 135 9.96 -11.38 4.65
CA SER A 135 9.82 -9.93 4.70
C SER A 135 9.19 -9.45 3.38
N ILE A 136 8.17 -8.59 3.48
CA ILE A 136 7.64 -7.90 2.29
C ILE A 136 8.66 -6.82 1.93
N ASP A 137 9.59 -7.18 1.07
CA ASP A 137 10.58 -6.24 0.57
C ASP A 137 9.95 -5.43 -0.58
N PHE A 138 9.49 -4.21 -0.26
CA PHE A 138 9.06 -3.24 -1.26
C PHE A 138 10.28 -2.66 -1.97
N TRP A 139 10.66 -3.23 -3.12
CA TRP A 139 11.66 -2.64 -4.01
C TRP A 139 10.95 -1.96 -5.18
N PHE A 140 10.84 -0.63 -5.12
CA PHE A 140 10.60 0.22 -6.28
C PHE A 140 11.85 1.08 -6.46
N LEU A 141 12.83 0.54 -7.18
CA LEU A 141 13.95 1.28 -7.77
C LEU A 141 13.71 1.41 -9.27
#